data_AF-A0AAP9SGP9-F1
#
_entry.id   AF-A0AAP9SGP9-F1
#
_cell.length_a   1.000
_cell.length_b   1.000
_cell.length_c   1.000
_cell.angle_alpha   90.00
_cell.angle_beta   90.00
_cell.angle_gamma   90.00
#
_symmetry.space_group_name_H-M   'P 1'
#
loop_
_entity.id
_entity.type
_entity.pdbx_description
1 polymer ?
#
loop_
_entity_poly.entity_id
_entity_poly.type
_entity_poly.pdbx_seq_one_letter_code
_entity_poly.pdbx_strand_id
1 'polypeptide(L)'
;MALTMNEESKNTELKKLLCEQEKYRATTWGNIVSTTPRLLSYAVDADKRPNIGFRNIYCYVGLTKTSLHIVTLHSLDVTRATGYFRIPLQDIQGATVRKGVLKSSVILSFGNEKFKILWFNEATGTDMKKQRAAVRRICDYFIDISKHENIRGSV
;
A
#
# COMPACT_ATOMS: atom_id res chain seq x y z
N MET A 1 22.51 -14.77 -2.36
CA MET A 1 21.17 -14.85 -2.98
C MET A 1 20.55 -13.47 -2.96
N ALA A 2 20.05 -12.98 -4.09
CA ALA A 2 19.26 -11.75 -4.10
C ALA A 2 17.93 -12.03 -3.37
N LEU A 3 17.71 -11.40 -2.22
CA LEU A 3 16.44 -11.50 -1.50
C LEU A 3 15.40 -10.71 -2.30
N THR A 4 14.57 -11.42 -3.04
CA THR A 4 13.47 -10.85 -3.80
C THR A 4 12.19 -10.96 -2.98
N MET A 5 11.33 -9.94 -3.08
CA MET A 5 10.00 -9.99 -2.49
C MET A 5 9.20 -11.14 -3.12
N ASN A 6 8.60 -12.00 -2.31
CA ASN A 6 7.87 -13.17 -2.78
C ASN A 6 6.41 -13.20 -2.26
N GLU A 7 5.57 -14.03 -2.89
CA GLU A 7 4.13 -14.11 -2.59
C GLU A 7 3.84 -14.67 -1.18
N GLU A 8 4.64 -15.64 -0.72
CA GLU A 8 4.49 -16.28 0.59
C GLU A 8 4.74 -15.29 1.74
N SER A 9 5.89 -14.62 1.73
CA SER A 9 6.27 -13.63 2.76
C SER A 9 5.27 -12.48 2.80
N LYS A 10 4.84 -11.97 1.62
CA LYS A 10 3.78 -10.95 1.52
C LYS A 10 2.52 -11.41 2.23
N ASN A 11 2.04 -12.62 1.93
CA ASN A 11 0.78 -13.12 2.47
C ASN A 11 0.89 -13.37 3.99
N THR A 12 2.01 -13.92 4.46
CA THR A 12 2.29 -14.14 5.89
C THR A 12 2.30 -12.83 6.66
N GLU A 13 3.02 -11.82 6.18
CA GLU A 13 3.12 -10.54 6.87
C GLU A 13 1.81 -9.76 6.85
N LEU A 14 1.10 -9.75 5.71
CA LEU A 14 -0.21 -9.10 5.62
C LEU A 14 -1.26 -9.82 6.49
N LYS A 15 -1.22 -11.15 6.61
CA LYS A 15 -2.18 -11.89 7.44
C LYS A 15 -2.16 -11.45 8.90
N LYS A 16 -1.01 -11.00 9.43
CA LYS A 16 -0.88 -10.46 10.79
C LYS A 16 -1.75 -9.20 11.02
N LEU A 17 -2.10 -8.49 9.94
CA LEU A 17 -2.91 -7.28 10.00
C LEU A 17 -4.41 -7.54 9.81
N LEU A 18 -4.82 -8.73 9.38
CA LEU A 18 -6.24 -9.06 9.20
C LEU A 18 -6.91 -9.36 10.54
N CYS A 19 -8.09 -8.76 10.75
CA CYS A 19 -9.03 -9.24 11.76
C CYS A 19 -9.74 -10.50 11.25
N GLU A 20 -10.24 -11.36 12.16
CA GLU A 20 -10.79 -12.70 11.81
C GLU A 20 -11.90 -12.69 10.74
N GLN A 21 -12.69 -11.61 10.67
CA GLN A 21 -13.80 -11.48 9.73
C GLN A 21 -13.43 -10.73 8.43
N GLU A 22 -12.23 -10.17 8.35
CA GLU A 22 -11.79 -9.42 7.18
C GLU A 22 -11.12 -10.32 6.14
N LYS A 23 -11.27 -9.92 4.86
CA LYS A 23 -10.57 -10.55 3.74
C LYS A 23 -9.94 -9.49 2.86
N TYR A 24 -8.79 -9.82 2.29
CA TYR A 24 -8.16 -8.97 1.29
C TYR A 24 -8.88 -9.05 -0.05
N ARG A 25 -9.19 -7.88 -0.61
CA ARG A 25 -9.66 -7.71 -1.99
C ARG A 25 -8.49 -7.76 -2.98
N ALA A 26 -7.33 -7.26 -2.56
CA ALA A 26 -6.09 -7.28 -3.32
C ALA A 26 -4.89 -7.22 -2.37
N THR A 27 -3.81 -7.92 -2.72
CA THR A 27 -2.52 -7.82 -2.03
C THR A 27 -1.39 -7.67 -3.03
N THR A 28 -0.46 -6.76 -2.79
CA THR A 28 0.66 -6.45 -3.70
C THR A 28 1.94 -6.20 -2.91
N TRP A 29 3.08 -6.25 -3.59
CA TRP A 29 4.31 -5.60 -3.14
C TRP A 29 4.64 -4.35 -3.98
N GLY A 30 5.27 -3.35 -3.41
CA GLY A 30 5.66 -2.13 -4.12
C GLY A 30 6.62 -1.28 -3.29
N ASN A 31 6.72 0.00 -3.65
CA ASN A 31 7.63 0.93 -3.00
C ASN A 31 6.89 2.17 -2.53
N ILE A 32 7.11 2.56 -1.28
CA ILE A 32 6.74 3.88 -0.79
C ILE A 32 7.82 4.86 -1.23
N VAL A 33 7.48 5.75 -2.14
CA VAL A 33 8.42 6.73 -2.73
C VAL A 33 8.24 8.14 -2.17
N SER A 34 7.18 8.36 -1.39
CA SER A 34 6.96 9.57 -0.59
C SER A 34 6.22 9.18 0.69
N THR A 35 6.82 9.47 1.84
CA THR A 35 6.25 9.25 3.17
C THR A 35 5.66 10.55 3.74
N THR A 36 4.91 10.43 4.83
CA THR A 36 4.36 11.53 5.62
C THR A 36 4.40 11.12 7.09
N PRO A 37 4.68 12.05 8.03
CA PRO A 37 4.57 11.80 9.46
C PRO A 37 3.19 11.27 9.88
N ARG A 38 2.11 11.68 9.20
CA ARG A 38 0.75 11.14 9.43
C ARG A 38 0.68 9.62 9.36
N LEU A 39 1.53 8.97 8.58
CA LEU A 39 1.54 7.50 8.50
C LEU A 39 1.80 6.85 9.87
N LEU A 40 2.58 7.51 10.75
CA LEU A 40 2.88 7.01 12.10
C LEU A 40 1.65 6.93 13.00
N SER A 41 0.63 7.77 12.78
CA SER A 41 -0.62 7.67 13.57
C SER A 41 -1.41 6.40 13.26
N TYR A 42 -1.06 5.70 12.18
CA TYR A 42 -1.67 4.43 11.76
C TYR A 42 -0.79 3.22 12.07
N ALA A 43 0.33 3.40 12.79
CA ALA A 43 1.19 2.29 13.21
C ALA A 43 0.43 1.36 14.17
N VAL A 44 0.53 0.05 13.94
CA VAL A 44 -0.19 -0.96 14.74
C VAL A 44 0.51 -1.25 16.07
N ASP A 45 1.83 -1.12 16.11
CA ASP A 45 2.64 -1.28 17.31
C ASP A 45 3.22 0.10 17.69
N ALA A 46 2.67 0.70 18.75
CA ALA A 46 3.07 2.02 19.22
C ALA A 46 4.46 2.00 19.89
N ASP A 47 4.86 0.84 20.43
CA ASP A 47 6.13 0.66 21.14
C ASP A 47 7.28 0.42 20.14
N LYS A 48 6.99 -0.18 18.99
CA LYS A 48 7.93 -0.30 17.86
C LYS A 48 7.64 0.76 16.81
N ARG A 49 8.02 2.01 17.11
CA ARG A 49 7.87 3.13 16.17
C ARG A 49 8.51 2.78 14.81
N PRO A 50 7.71 2.59 13.74
CA PRO A 50 8.25 2.20 12.44
C PRO A 50 9.22 3.24 11.91
N ASN A 51 10.36 2.80 11.36
CA ASN A 51 11.26 3.70 10.66
C ASN A 51 10.71 4.01 9.25
N ILE A 52 9.95 5.10 9.14
CA ILE A 52 9.53 5.67 7.87
C ILE A 52 10.63 6.59 7.33
N GLY A 53 11.70 6.00 6.81
CA GLY A 53 12.80 6.73 6.16
C GLY A 53 12.34 7.62 4.99
N PHE A 54 13.25 8.42 4.45
CA PHE A 54 12.85 9.53 3.58
C PHE A 54 12.48 9.15 2.14
N ARG A 55 13.01 8.07 1.52
CA ARG A 55 12.64 7.69 0.13
C ARG A 55 12.84 6.19 -0.14
N ASN A 56 11.94 5.63 -0.96
CA ASN A 56 12.01 4.31 -1.59
C ASN A 56 12.05 3.11 -0.61
N ILE A 57 11.01 2.97 0.19
CA ILE A 57 10.85 1.88 1.15
C ILE A 57 10.10 0.72 0.48
N TYR A 58 10.66 -0.48 0.47
CA TYR A 58 9.94 -1.68 0.03
C TYR A 58 8.76 -1.95 0.97
N CYS A 59 7.61 -2.28 0.40
CA CYS A 59 6.41 -2.53 1.19
C CYS A 59 5.51 -3.62 0.60
N TYR A 60 4.80 -4.31 1.49
CA TYR A 60 3.59 -5.04 1.15
C TYR A 60 2.36 -4.16 1.37
N VAL A 61 1.37 -4.30 0.49
CA VAL A 61 0.12 -3.55 0.54
C VAL A 61 -1.04 -4.51 0.45
N GLY A 62 -1.97 -4.43 1.38
CA GLY A 62 -3.21 -5.19 1.38
C GLY A 62 -4.42 -4.27 1.45
N LEU A 63 -5.39 -4.46 0.57
CA LEU A 63 -6.64 -3.70 0.57
C LEU A 63 -7.79 -4.56 1.09
N THR A 64 -8.46 -4.13 2.15
CA THR A 64 -9.68 -4.77 2.67
C THR A 64 -10.92 -3.95 2.26
N LYS A 65 -12.08 -4.24 2.87
CA LYS A 65 -13.30 -3.44 2.66
C LYS A 65 -13.21 -2.07 3.36
N THR A 66 -12.46 -1.98 4.43
CA THR A 66 -12.47 -0.90 5.44
C THR A 66 -11.11 -0.26 5.62
N SER A 67 -10.02 -0.97 5.32
CA SER A 67 -8.65 -0.54 5.61
C SER A 67 -7.67 -0.78 4.45
N LEU A 68 -6.66 0.07 4.36
CA LEU A 68 -5.42 -0.17 3.64
C LEU A 68 -4.34 -0.60 4.64
N HIS A 69 -3.85 -1.82 4.49
CA HIS A 69 -2.78 -2.40 5.28
C HIS A 69 -1.45 -2.22 4.56
N ILE A 70 -0.42 -1.78 5.30
CA ILE A 70 0.92 -1.61 4.77
C ILE A 70 1.91 -2.26 5.72
N VAL A 71 2.84 -3.04 5.16
CA VAL A 71 4.01 -3.55 5.87
C VAL A 71 5.25 -2.97 5.21
N THR A 72 6.05 -2.20 5.94
CA THR A 72 7.35 -1.74 5.43
C THR A 72 8.42 -2.78 5.70
N LEU A 73 9.42 -2.83 4.83
CA LEU A 73 10.51 -3.80 4.89
C LEU A 73 11.86 -3.08 4.94
N HIS A 74 12.86 -3.78 5.47
CA HIS A 74 14.21 -3.27 5.51
C HIS A 74 14.80 -3.15 4.09
N SER A 75 15.53 -2.07 3.83
CA SER A 75 16.03 -1.72 2.48
C SER A 75 17.06 -2.72 1.94
N LEU A 76 17.88 -3.30 2.82
CA LEU A 76 18.91 -4.29 2.46
C LEU A 76 18.45 -5.73 2.67
N ASP A 77 17.34 -5.93 3.38
CA ASP A 77 16.81 -7.24 3.75
C ASP A 77 15.28 -7.22 3.69
N VAL A 78 14.74 -7.51 2.52
CA VAL A 78 13.29 -7.49 2.27
C VAL A 78 12.52 -8.62 2.97
N THR A 79 13.21 -9.53 3.68
CA THR A 79 12.53 -10.52 4.53
C THR A 79 12.15 -9.96 5.89
N ARG A 80 12.78 -8.86 6.30
CA ARG A 80 12.58 -8.24 7.61
C ARG A 80 11.56 -7.11 7.54
N ALA A 81 10.40 -7.34 8.16
CA ALA A 81 9.43 -6.27 8.39
C ALA A 81 9.97 -5.21 9.36
N THR A 82 9.76 -3.94 9.03
CA THR A 82 10.21 -2.76 9.79
C THR A 82 9.06 -1.91 10.31
N GLY A 83 7.82 -2.24 9.95
CA GLY A 83 6.66 -1.48 10.34
C GLY A 83 5.36 -2.07 9.82
N TYR A 84 4.30 -1.90 10.60
CA TYR A 84 2.96 -2.36 10.28
C TYR A 84 1.99 -1.20 10.44
N PHE A 85 1.18 -0.95 9.43
CA PHE A 85 0.24 0.16 9.39
C PHE A 85 -1.14 -0.32 8.99
N ARG A 86 -2.16 0.16 9.71
CA ARG A 86 -3.57 -0.02 9.39
C ARG A 86 -4.20 1.35 9.19
N ILE A 87 -4.42 1.72 7.94
CA ILE A 87 -5.01 2.99 7.56
C ILE A 87 -6.50 2.76 7.28
N PRO A 88 -7.43 3.28 8.09
CA PRO A 88 -8.85 3.26 7.76
C PRO A 88 -9.10 3.99 6.43
N LEU A 89 -9.85 3.39 5.53
CA LEU A 89 -10.12 3.97 4.20
C LEU A 89 -10.93 5.27 4.29
N GLN A 90 -11.71 5.43 5.37
CA GLN A 90 -12.44 6.67 5.69
C GLN A 90 -11.53 7.85 6.06
N ASP A 91 -10.29 7.60 6.48
CA ASP A 91 -9.35 8.67 6.86
C ASP A 91 -8.58 9.22 5.65
N ILE A 92 -8.67 8.54 4.50
CA ILE A 92 -8.10 8.98 3.22
C ILE A 92 -9.06 10.01 2.61
N GLN A 93 -8.63 11.27 2.53
CA GLN A 93 -9.45 12.40 2.08
C GLN A 93 -9.33 12.68 0.57
N GLY A 94 -8.54 11.86 -0.13
CA GLY A 94 -8.35 12.01 -1.55
C GLY A 94 -7.33 11.03 -2.08
N ALA A 95 -7.50 10.62 -3.33
CA ALA A 95 -6.56 9.76 -4.02
C ALA A 95 -6.31 10.27 -5.44
N THR A 96 -5.05 10.32 -5.85
CA THR A 96 -4.65 10.55 -7.24
C THR A 96 -3.97 9.29 -7.77
N VAL A 97 -4.54 8.71 -8.81
CA VAL A 97 -4.03 7.47 -9.42
C VAL A 97 -3.39 7.77 -10.76
N ARG A 98 -2.17 7.27 -10.97
CA ARG A 98 -1.49 7.27 -12.28
C ARG A 98 -1.30 5.84 -12.72
N LYS A 99 -2.11 5.37 -13.67
CA LYS A 99 -1.94 4.07 -14.31
C LYS A 99 -0.98 4.19 -15.48
N GLY A 100 -0.05 3.26 -15.60
CA GLY A 100 0.86 3.19 -16.74
C GLY A 100 1.20 1.75 -17.08
N VAL A 101 1.66 1.54 -18.31
CA VAL A 101 2.05 0.20 -18.78
C VAL A 101 3.26 -0.31 -18.00
N LEU A 102 4.27 0.55 -17.79
CA LEU A 102 5.52 0.22 -17.10
C LEU A 102 5.44 0.40 -15.58
N LYS A 103 4.70 1.41 -15.12
CA LYS A 103 4.56 1.73 -13.70
C LYS A 103 3.18 2.27 -13.38
N SER A 104 2.69 1.95 -12.19
CA SER A 104 1.46 2.52 -11.63
C SER A 104 1.77 3.17 -10.29
N SER A 105 1.08 4.25 -9.93
CA SER A 105 1.22 4.85 -8.60
C SER A 105 -0.11 5.36 -8.07
N VAL A 106 -0.24 5.31 -6.75
CA VAL A 106 -1.35 5.91 -6.01
C VAL A 106 -0.76 6.92 -5.03
N ILE A 107 -1.27 8.14 -5.06
CA ILE A 107 -0.98 9.20 -4.10
C ILE A 107 -2.22 9.34 -3.22
N LEU A 108 -2.09 9.11 -1.92
CA LEU A 108 -3.15 9.28 -0.93
C LEU A 108 -2.94 10.59 -0.17
N SER A 109 -4.02 11.32 0.05
CA SER A 109 -4.03 12.59 0.77
C SER A 109 -4.69 12.42 2.14
N PHE A 110 -4.07 13.00 3.16
CA PHE A 110 -4.57 13.11 4.53
C PHE A 110 -4.59 14.60 4.91
N GLY A 111 -5.47 15.37 4.28
CA GLY A 111 -5.44 16.84 4.34
C GLY A 111 -4.27 17.40 3.54
N ASN A 112 -3.40 18.16 4.21
CA ASN A 112 -2.21 18.77 3.59
C ASN A 112 -1.05 17.78 3.41
N GLU A 113 -1.13 16.59 4.01
CA GLU A 113 -0.10 15.57 3.95
C GLU A 113 -0.38 14.54 2.86
N LYS A 114 0.68 14.07 2.19
CA LYS A 114 0.58 13.13 1.07
C LYS A 114 1.50 11.93 1.25
N PHE A 115 1.01 10.80 0.78
CA PHE A 115 1.69 9.52 0.81
C PHE A 115 1.65 8.91 -0.60
N LYS A 116 2.76 8.33 -1.08
CA LYS A 116 2.82 7.77 -2.44
C LYS A 116 3.37 6.36 -2.48
N ILE A 117 2.57 5.44 -3.02
CA ILE A 117 2.97 4.09 -3.39
C ILE A 117 3.22 4.03 -4.89
N LEU A 118 4.31 3.37 -5.29
CA LEU A 118 4.72 3.09 -6.65
C LEU A 118 4.84 1.57 -6.85
N TRP A 119 4.32 1.10 -7.98
CA TRP A 119 4.48 -0.27 -8.47
C TRP A 119 5.18 -0.26 -9.82
N PHE A 120 6.18 -1.12 -9.97
CA PHE A 120 6.75 -1.47 -11.27
C PHE A 120 5.96 -2.65 -11.84
N ASN A 121 5.46 -2.49 -13.07
CA ASN A 121 4.64 -3.47 -13.76
C ASN A 121 5.47 -4.38 -14.69
N GLU A 122 6.76 -4.06 -14.84
CA GLU A 122 7.75 -4.78 -15.64
C GLU A 122 8.22 -6.05 -14.90
N ALA A 123 7.74 -7.21 -15.35
CA ALA A 123 8.42 -8.51 -15.30
C ALA A 123 7.55 -9.60 -15.95
N THR A 124 8.20 -10.68 -16.38
CA THR A 124 7.63 -11.87 -17.02
C THR A 124 7.57 -13.03 -16.01
N GLY A 125 6.37 -13.54 -15.74
CA GLY A 125 6.13 -14.63 -14.77
C GLY A 125 4.67 -14.71 -14.31
N THR A 126 4.24 -15.85 -13.75
CA THR A 126 2.88 -16.07 -13.23
C THR A 126 2.56 -15.18 -12.02
N ASP A 127 3.51 -15.03 -11.10
CA ASP A 127 3.37 -14.19 -9.91
C ASP A 127 3.21 -12.72 -10.29
N MET A 128 3.90 -12.31 -11.36
CA MET A 128 3.78 -10.96 -11.92
C MET A 128 2.42 -10.70 -12.58
N LYS A 129 1.77 -11.72 -13.18
CA LYS A 129 0.39 -11.58 -13.67
C LYS A 129 -0.58 -11.32 -12.52
N LYS A 130 -0.49 -12.09 -11.43
CA LYS A 130 -1.31 -11.90 -10.22
C LYS A 130 -1.06 -10.54 -9.59
N GLN A 131 0.21 -10.16 -9.45
CA GLN A 131 0.65 -8.87 -8.95
C GLN A 131 0.05 -7.71 -9.78
N ARG A 132 0.16 -7.74 -11.11
CA ARG A 132 -0.44 -6.70 -11.98
C ARG A 132 -1.96 -6.62 -11.83
N ALA A 133 -2.65 -7.76 -11.74
CA ALA A 133 -4.10 -7.78 -11.51
C ALA A 133 -4.47 -7.16 -10.16
N ALA A 134 -3.71 -7.47 -9.10
CA ALA A 134 -3.92 -6.89 -7.77
C ALA A 134 -3.62 -5.38 -7.74
N VAL A 135 -2.55 -4.91 -8.41
CA VAL A 135 -2.24 -3.49 -8.57
C VAL A 135 -3.39 -2.77 -9.28
N ARG A 136 -3.92 -3.35 -10.37
CA ARG A 136 -5.08 -2.79 -11.08
C ARG A 136 -6.28 -2.64 -10.14
N ARG A 137 -6.63 -3.67 -9.38
CA ARG A 137 -7.75 -3.60 -8.41
C ARG A 137 -7.56 -2.50 -7.37
N ILE A 138 -6.35 -2.32 -6.85
CA ILE A 138 -6.05 -1.22 -5.91
C ILE A 138 -6.22 0.13 -6.61
N CYS A 139 -5.67 0.30 -7.81
CA CYS A 139 -5.82 1.53 -8.58
C CYS A 139 -7.29 1.83 -8.95
N ASP A 140 -8.06 0.83 -9.36
CA ASP A 140 -9.49 0.95 -9.69
C ASP A 140 -10.28 1.42 -8.46
N TYR A 141 -10.05 0.79 -7.31
CA TYR A 141 -10.69 1.18 -6.05
C TYR A 141 -10.49 2.67 -5.71
N PHE A 142 -9.24 3.15 -5.80
CA PHE A 142 -8.94 4.55 -5.50
C PHE A 142 -9.43 5.53 -6.57
N ILE A 143 -9.56 5.09 -7.83
CA ILE A 143 -10.23 5.90 -8.87
C ILE A 143 -11.71 6.06 -8.55
N ASP A 144 -12.39 4.98 -8.18
CA ASP A 144 -13.82 5.02 -7.91
C ASP A 144 -14.14 5.93 -6.71
N ILE A 145 -13.35 5.84 -5.63
CA ILE A 145 -13.50 6.74 -4.48
C ILE A 145 -13.24 8.20 -4.85
N SER A 146 -12.18 8.49 -5.63
CA SER A 146 -11.88 9.87 -6.04
C SER A 146 -13.00 10.51 -6.86
N LYS A 147 -13.76 9.72 -7.63
CA LYS A 147 -14.93 10.19 -8.37
C LYS A 147 -16.11 10.50 -7.43
N HIS A 148 -16.32 9.69 -6.41
CA HIS A 148 -17.41 9.89 -5.45
C HIS A 148 -17.20 11.11 -4.54
N GLU A 149 -15.95 11.44 -4.19
CA GLU A 149 -15.65 12.65 -3.41
C GLU A 149 -15.85 13.94 -4.23
N ASN A 150 -15.49 13.95 -5.51
CA ASN A 150 -15.75 15.10 -6.40
C ASN A 150 -17.24 15.41 -6.59
N ILE A 151 -18.12 14.41 -6.46
CA ILE A 151 -19.59 14.62 -6.53
C ILE A 151 -20.14 15.25 -5.25
N ARG A 152 -19.50 14.99 -4.09
CA ARG A 152 -19.96 15.53 -2.79
C ARG A 152 -19.46 16.95 -2.51
N GLY A 153 -18.44 17.44 -3.22
CA GLY A 153 -17.88 18.78 -3.06
C GLY A 153 -18.48 19.87 -3.97
N SER A 154 -19.57 19.58 -4.70
CA SER A 154 -20.18 20.53 -5.66
C SER A 154 -21.56 21.07 -5.20
N VAL A 155 -21.80 21.18 -3.89
CA VAL A 155 -23.02 21.80 -3.34
C VAL A 155 -22.67 23.04 -2.55
#